data_AF-A0A6I3D7B6-F1
#
_entry.id   AF-A0A6I3D7B6-F1
#
_cell.length_a   1.000
_cell.length_b   1.000
_cell.length_c   1.000
_cell.angle_alpha   90.00
_cell.angle_beta   90.00
_cell.angle_gamma   90.00
#
_symmetry.space_group_name_H-M   'P 1'
#
loop_
_entity.id
_entity.type
_entity.pdbx_description
1 polymer ?
#
loop_
_entity_poly.entity_id
_entity_poly.type
_entity_poly.pdbx_seq_one_letter_code
_entity_poly.pdbx_strand_id
1 'polypeptide(L)'
;MQTMIYISLAVNIVVLVPIVLLMAIKSPLVDKAWGPFTEARGILWSIYFAILVSSIALVFMPVASFTAALLAVQVIYKVTTPFTVGSFRNPVVISNLVIATLHVVTLMSMFSEVGSQVLAA
;
A
#
# COMPACT_ATOMS: atom_id res chain seq x y z
N MET A 1 -16.25 10.86 -1.03
CA MET A 1 -15.32 10.39 -2.08
C MET A 1 -13.91 10.94 -1.85
N GLN A 2 -13.70 12.25 -1.93
CA GLN A 2 -12.40 12.87 -1.66
C GLN A 2 -11.85 12.54 -0.25
N THR A 3 -12.73 12.45 0.75
CA THR A 3 -12.40 11.99 2.10
C THR A 3 -11.83 10.55 2.12
N MET A 4 -12.37 9.62 1.32
CA MET A 4 -11.89 8.23 1.27
C MET A 4 -10.51 8.12 0.62
N ILE A 5 -10.25 8.97 -0.38
CA ILE A 5 -8.92 9.11 -0.99
C ILE A 5 -7.90 9.55 0.07
N TYR A 6 -8.18 10.64 0.79
CA TYR A 6 -7.29 11.12 1.83
C TYR A 6 -7.11 10.12 2.97
N ILE A 7 -8.18 9.42 3.39
CA ILE A 7 -8.08 8.35 4.39
C ILE A 7 -7.16 7.23 3.90
N SER A 8 -7.33 6.76 2.67
CA SER A 8 -6.50 5.67 2.12
C SER A 8 -5.03 6.08 1.97
N LEU A 9 -4.77 7.31 1.50
CA LEU A 9 -3.41 7.85 1.43
C LEU A 9 -2.79 8.03 2.81
N ALA A 10 -3.56 8.53 3.78
CA ALA A 10 -3.12 8.66 5.17
C ALA A 10 -2.80 7.30 5.79
N VAL A 11 -3.62 6.27 5.55
CA VAL A 11 -3.34 4.91 6.02
C VAL A 11 -2.06 4.37 5.39
N ASN A 12 -1.81 4.61 4.10
CA ASN A 12 -0.51 4.24 3.50
C ASN A 12 0.64 4.90 4.25
N ILE A 13 0.55 6.21 4.53
CA ILE A 13 1.61 6.95 5.19
C ILE A 13 1.82 6.44 6.62
N VAL A 14 0.75 6.37 7.43
CA VAL A 14 0.80 5.96 8.83
C VAL A 14 1.34 4.54 8.99
N VAL A 15 1.00 3.64 8.07
CA VAL A 15 1.51 2.26 8.10
C VAL A 15 2.92 2.15 7.54
N LEU A 16 3.23 2.81 6.42
CA LEU A 16 4.52 2.64 5.76
C LEU A 16 5.65 3.38 6.43
N VAL A 17 5.43 4.55 7.04
CA VAL A 17 6.47 5.29 7.78
C VAL A 17 7.17 4.40 8.81
N PRO A 18 6.48 3.77 9.78
CA PRO A 18 7.16 2.92 10.75
C PRO A 18 7.82 1.70 10.10
N ILE A 19 7.20 1.10 9.09
CA ILE A 19 7.75 -0.09 8.42
C ILE A 19 9.06 0.24 7.69
N VAL A 20 9.06 1.29 6.86
CA VAL A 20 10.23 1.75 6.12
C VAL A 20 11.35 2.13 7.08
N LEU A 21 11.04 2.85 8.17
CA LEU A 21 12.03 3.23 9.18
C LEU A 21 12.60 2.01 9.90
N LEU A 22 11.75 1.11 10.40
CA LEU A 22 12.18 -0.11 11.11
C LEU A 22 13.04 -1.02 10.23
N MET A 23 12.69 -1.15 8.94
CA MET A 23 13.46 -1.90 7.96
C MET A 23 14.81 -1.22 7.66
N ALA A 24 14.84 0.12 7.55
CA ALA A 24 16.06 0.87 7.29
C ALA A 24 17.08 0.76 8.45
N ILE A 25 16.61 0.80 9.69
CA ILE A 25 17.46 0.59 10.88
C ILE A 25 17.75 -0.90 11.18
N LYS A 26 17.28 -1.82 10.32
CA LYS A 26 17.43 -3.28 10.48
C LYS A 26 16.96 -3.77 11.86
N SER A 27 15.79 -3.30 12.29
CA SER A 27 15.24 -3.63 13.61
C SER A 27 14.96 -5.13 13.78
N PRO A 28 15.31 -5.74 14.93
CA PRO A 28 14.98 -7.14 15.23
C PRO A 28 13.46 -7.44 15.23
N LEU A 29 12.62 -6.41 15.42
CA LEU A 29 11.16 -6.55 15.31
C LEU A 29 10.74 -6.93 13.89
N VAL A 30 11.44 -6.40 12.88
CA VAL A 30 11.21 -6.76 11.48
C VAL A 30 11.66 -8.19 11.25
N ASP A 31 12.82 -8.59 11.78
CA ASP A 31 13.30 -9.96 11.62
C ASP A 31 12.33 -11.00 12.21
N LYS A 32 11.67 -10.67 13.33
CA LYS A 32 10.66 -11.54 13.95
C LYS A 32 9.39 -11.71 13.09
N ALA A 33 8.98 -10.69 12.35
CA ALA A 33 7.72 -10.70 11.58
C ALA A 33 7.90 -11.03 10.09
N TRP A 34 9.04 -10.67 9.50
CA TRP A 34 9.37 -10.86 8.08
C TRP A 34 10.51 -11.87 7.83
N GLY A 35 11.15 -12.41 8.89
CA GLY A 35 12.37 -13.21 8.76
C GLY A 35 13.61 -12.33 8.56
N PRO A 36 14.83 -12.92 8.51
CA PRO A 36 16.09 -12.17 8.43
C PRO A 36 16.22 -11.35 7.14
N PHE A 37 17.22 -10.46 7.09
CA PHE A 37 17.49 -9.68 5.89
C PHE A 37 17.87 -10.56 4.70
N THR A 38 17.25 -10.26 3.55
CA THR A 38 17.57 -10.83 2.24
C THR A 38 17.53 -9.72 1.18
N GLU A 39 18.14 -9.96 0.02
CA GLU A 39 18.07 -9.03 -1.11
C GLU A 39 16.61 -8.74 -1.52
N ALA A 40 15.76 -9.78 -1.53
CA ALA A 40 14.32 -9.63 -1.78
C ALA A 40 13.64 -8.69 -0.77
N ARG A 41 14.03 -8.73 0.52
CA ARG A 41 13.53 -7.81 1.54
C ARG A 41 14.00 -6.38 1.29
N GLY A 42 15.22 -6.19 0.77
CA GLY A 42 15.73 -4.89 0.33
C GLY A 42 14.95 -4.32 -0.85
N ILE A 43 14.61 -5.15 -1.83
CA ILE A 43 13.74 -4.75 -2.97
C ILE A 43 12.36 -4.34 -2.46
N LEU A 44 11.76 -5.14 -1.56
CA LEU A 44 10.47 -4.84 -0.96
C LEU A 44 10.47 -3.49 -0.23
N TRP A 45 11.55 -3.19 0.50
CA TRP A 45 11.74 -1.90 1.14
C TRP A 45 11.69 -0.74 0.14
N SER A 46 12.38 -0.87 -1.00
CA SER A 46 12.40 0.16 -2.05
C SER A 46 10.99 0.42 -2.59
N ILE A 47 10.22 -0.64 -2.84
CA ILE A 47 8.82 -0.53 -3.27
C ILE A 47 7.96 0.17 -2.20
N TYR A 48 8.09 -0.21 -0.93
CA TYR A 48 7.37 0.44 0.17
C TYR A 48 7.74 1.91 0.33
N PHE A 49 9.01 2.26 0.17
CA PHE A 49 9.46 3.64 0.17
C PHE A 49 8.88 4.44 -1.01
N ALA A 50 8.86 3.87 -2.22
CA ALA A 50 8.23 4.49 -3.37
C ALA A 50 6.73 4.75 -3.15
N ILE A 51 5.99 3.75 -2.63
CA ILE A 51 4.56 3.91 -2.30
C ILE A 51 4.36 5.01 -1.25
N LEU A 52 5.23 5.10 -0.24
CA LEU A 52 5.17 6.14 0.79
C LEU A 52 5.36 7.54 0.17
N VAL A 53 6.41 7.73 -0.63
CA VAL A 53 6.70 9.01 -1.29
C VAL A 53 5.56 9.40 -2.24
N SER A 54 5.07 8.47 -3.07
CA SER A 54 3.92 8.71 -3.94
C SER A 54 2.66 9.05 -3.16
N SER A 55 2.42 8.40 -2.01
CA SER A 55 1.27 8.71 -1.16
C SER A 55 1.36 10.11 -0.57
N ILE A 56 2.54 10.53 -0.09
CA ILE A 56 2.77 11.89 0.40
C ILE A 56 2.56 12.91 -0.73
N ALA A 57 3.13 12.67 -1.90
CA ALA A 57 2.97 13.55 -3.05
C ALA A 57 1.49 13.73 -3.45
N LEU A 58 0.72 12.64 -3.50
CA LEU A 58 -0.71 12.67 -3.85
C LEU A 58 -1.60 13.29 -2.78
N VAL A 59 -1.16 13.38 -1.52
CA VAL A 59 -1.85 14.19 -0.49
C VAL A 59 -1.77 15.68 -0.82
N PHE A 60 -0.60 16.15 -1.28
CA PHE A 60 -0.40 17.57 -1.63
C PHE A 60 -0.87 17.91 -3.05
N MET A 61 -0.82 16.94 -3.97
CA MET A 61 -1.22 17.08 -5.37
C MET A 61 -2.22 15.97 -5.73
N PRO A 62 -3.49 16.09 -5.31
CA PRO A 62 -4.47 15.03 -5.48
C PRO A 62 -4.87 14.87 -6.95
N VAL A 63 -4.41 13.77 -7.56
CA VAL A 63 -4.82 13.33 -8.90
C VAL A 63 -5.55 12.00 -8.77
N ALA A 64 -6.84 11.96 -9.12
CA ALA A 64 -7.72 10.82 -8.89
C ALA A 64 -7.24 9.55 -9.62
N SER A 65 -6.93 9.65 -10.91
CA SER A 65 -6.43 8.52 -11.71
C SER A 65 -5.12 7.94 -11.18
N PHE A 66 -4.18 8.78 -10.75
CA PHE A 66 -2.90 8.33 -10.17
C PHE A 66 -3.09 7.67 -8.82
N THR A 67 -3.98 8.21 -8.00
CA THR A 67 -4.37 7.59 -6.72
C THR A 67 -5.00 6.23 -6.96
N ALA A 68 -5.92 6.12 -7.92
CA ALA A 68 -6.55 4.84 -8.26
C ALA A 68 -5.51 3.80 -8.70
N ALA A 69 -4.57 4.18 -9.57
CA ALA A 69 -3.48 3.29 -9.99
C ALA A 69 -2.61 2.85 -8.79
N LEU A 70 -2.23 3.79 -7.92
CA LEU A 70 -1.44 3.50 -6.72
C LEU A 70 -2.16 2.54 -5.77
N LEU A 71 -3.46 2.76 -5.51
CA LEU A 71 -4.25 1.88 -4.66
C LEU A 71 -4.50 0.51 -5.30
N ALA A 72 -4.71 0.44 -6.62
CA ALA A 72 -4.93 -0.80 -7.35
C ALA A 72 -3.72 -1.74 -7.26
N VAL A 73 -2.51 -1.22 -7.51
CA VAL A 73 -1.26 -1.99 -7.36
C VAL A 73 -1.16 -2.54 -5.93
N GLN A 74 -1.51 -1.72 -4.92
CA GLN A 74 -1.50 -2.15 -3.53
C GLN A 74 -2.49 -3.27 -3.24
N VAL A 75 -3.73 -3.15 -3.73
CA VAL A 75 -4.74 -4.20 -3.58
C VAL A 75 -4.24 -5.51 -4.18
N ILE A 76 -3.71 -5.48 -5.41
CA ILE A 76 -3.23 -6.67 -6.12
C ILE A 76 -2.14 -7.37 -5.31
N TYR A 77 -1.08 -6.68 -4.89
CA TYR A 77 0.00 -7.36 -4.16
C TYR A 77 -0.46 -7.81 -2.77
N LYS A 78 -1.29 -7.02 -2.06
CA LYS A 78 -1.73 -7.35 -0.70
C LYS A 78 -2.65 -8.57 -0.68
N VAL A 79 -3.57 -8.68 -1.65
CA VAL A 79 -4.47 -9.83 -1.80
C VAL A 79 -3.72 -11.09 -2.25
N THR A 80 -2.66 -10.94 -3.04
CA THR A 80 -1.83 -12.07 -3.47
C THR A 80 -0.79 -12.51 -2.43
N THR A 81 -0.47 -11.65 -1.44
CA THR A 81 0.55 -11.93 -0.40
C THR A 81 0.33 -13.24 0.38
N PRO A 82 -0.89 -13.63 0.82
CA PRO A 82 -1.08 -14.88 1.57
C PRO A 82 -0.63 -16.13 0.80
N PHE A 83 -0.79 -16.12 -0.53
CA PHE A 83 -0.44 -17.23 -1.40
C PHE A 83 1.06 -17.28 -1.67
N THR A 84 1.71 -16.13 -1.82
CA THR A 84 3.16 -16.05 -2.04
C THR A 84 3.97 -16.30 -0.76
N VAL A 85 3.46 -15.86 0.39
CA VAL A 85 4.04 -16.16 1.71
C VAL A 85 3.69 -17.57 2.19
N GLY A 86 2.62 -18.17 1.66
CA GLY A 86 2.14 -19.49 2.07
C GLY A 86 1.54 -19.52 3.48
N SER A 87 1.09 -18.37 4.01
CA SER A 87 0.53 -18.28 5.36
C SER A 87 -0.47 -17.13 5.50
N PHE A 88 -1.67 -17.45 5.96
CA PHE A 88 -2.70 -16.48 6.36
C PHE A 88 -2.55 -16.02 7.82
N ARG A 89 -1.69 -16.67 8.60
CA ARG A 89 -1.47 -16.37 10.03
C ARG A 89 -0.32 -15.40 10.27
N ASN A 90 0.44 -15.06 9.23
CA ASN A 90 1.53 -14.10 9.35
C ASN A 90 0.94 -12.69 9.65
N PRO A 91 1.46 -11.97 10.66
CA PRO A 91 0.91 -10.67 11.08
C PRO A 91 0.95 -9.61 9.97
N VAL A 92 1.94 -9.67 9.09
CA VAL A 92 2.09 -8.79 7.93
C VAL A 92 1.01 -9.07 6.91
N VAL A 93 0.74 -10.36 6.65
CA VAL A 93 -0.30 -10.79 5.71
C VAL A 93 -1.67 -10.31 6.18
N ILE A 94 -1.97 -10.49 7.47
CA ILE A 94 -3.23 -10.00 8.07
C ILE A 94 -3.35 -8.48 7.89
N SER A 95 -2.29 -7.73 8.19
CA SER A 95 -2.26 -6.27 8.02
C SER A 95 -2.49 -5.86 6.56
N ASN A 96 -1.86 -6.56 5.62
CA ASN A 96 -2.04 -6.34 4.18
C ASN A 96 -3.49 -6.57 3.76
N LEU A 97 -4.14 -7.64 4.20
CA LEU A 97 -5.53 -7.93 3.85
C LEU A 97 -6.50 -6.87 4.39
N VAL A 98 -6.33 -6.43 5.64
CA VAL A 98 -7.16 -5.37 6.24
C VAL A 98 -7.05 -4.06 5.44
N ILE A 99 -5.83 -3.65 5.10
CA ILE A 99 -5.62 -2.44 4.32
C ILE A 99 -6.15 -2.60 2.88
N ALA A 100 -6.02 -3.80 2.29
CA ALA A 100 -6.58 -4.07 0.98
C ALA A 100 -8.11 -3.88 0.96
N THR A 101 -8.83 -4.29 2.01
CA THR A 101 -10.27 -4.06 2.11
C THR A 101 -10.60 -2.56 2.06
N LEU A 102 -9.89 -1.73 2.83
CA LEU A 102 -10.07 -0.27 2.80
C LEU A 102 -9.83 0.30 1.39
N HIS A 103 -8.76 -0.13 0.74
CA HIS A 103 -8.39 0.37 -0.58
C HIS A 103 -9.37 -0.07 -1.66
N VAL A 104 -9.91 -1.29 -1.58
CA VAL A 104 -10.99 -1.76 -2.45
C VAL A 104 -12.24 -0.89 -2.31
N VAL A 105 -12.67 -0.58 -1.09
CA VAL A 105 -13.80 0.33 -0.85
C VAL A 105 -13.55 1.70 -1.46
N THR A 106 -12.33 2.23 -1.31
CA THR A 106 -11.95 3.52 -1.89
C THR A 106 -11.97 3.47 -3.42
N LEU A 107 -11.40 2.44 -4.03
CA LEU A 107 -11.42 2.25 -5.49
C LEU A 107 -12.84 2.15 -6.04
N MET A 108 -13.72 1.39 -5.39
CA MET A 108 -15.14 1.31 -5.78
C MET A 108 -15.80 2.69 -5.73
N SER A 109 -15.49 3.50 -4.72
CA SER A 109 -16.03 4.86 -4.60
C SER A 109 -15.51 5.84 -5.66
N MET A 110 -14.38 5.52 -6.32
CA MET A 110 -13.76 6.34 -7.37
C MET A 110 -14.18 5.92 -8.79
N PHE A 111 -14.88 4.81 -8.95
CA PHE A 111 -15.12 4.16 -10.24
C PHE A 111 -15.80 5.08 -11.26
N SER A 112 -16.78 5.89 -10.85
CA SER A 112 -17.49 6.81 -11.75
C SER A 112 -16.59 7.93 -12.29
N GLU A 113 -15.71 8.47 -11.45
CA GLU A 113 -14.83 9.59 -11.82
C GLU A 113 -13.66 9.11 -12.67
N VAL A 114 -13.01 8.03 -12.28
CA VAL A 114 -11.91 7.43 -13.05
C VAL A 114 -12.42 6.92 -14.39
N GLY A 115 -13.61 6.30 -14.43
CA GLY A 115 -14.23 5.86 -15.68
C GLY A 115 -14.43 7.01 -16.65
N SER A 116 -14.92 8.16 -16.17
CA SER A 116 -15.09 9.35 -17.02
C SER A 116 -13.75 9.93 -17.53
N GLN A 117 -12.70 9.92 -16.72
CA GLN A 117 -11.37 10.41 -17.12
C GLN A 117 -10.71 9.51 -18.15
N VAL A 118 -10.86 8.18 -18.02
CA VAL A 118 -10.29 7.20 -18.96
C VAL A 118 -11.03 7.22 -20.30
N LEU A 119 -12.35 7.39 -20.28
CA LEU A 119 -13.16 7.46 -21.51
C LEU A 119 -12.99 8.79 -22.27
N ALA A 120 -12.50 9.83 -21.60
CA ALA A 120 -12.26 11.15 -22.18
C ALA A 120 -10.84 11.34 -22.75
N ALA A 121 -9.95 10.36 -22.57
CA ALA A 121 -8.56 10.35 -23.07
C ALA A 121 -8.45 9.54 -24.37
#